data_AF-A0AB37Q5X9-F1
#
_entry.id   AF-A0AB37Q5X9-F1
#
_cell.length_a   1.000
_cell.length_b   1.000
_cell.length_c   1.000
_cell.angle_alpha   90.00
_cell.angle_beta   90.00
_cell.angle_gamma   90.00
#
_symmetry.space_group_name_H-M   'P 1'
#
loop_
_entity.id
_entity.type
_entity.pdbx_description
1 polymer ?
#
loop_
_entity_poly.entity_id
_entity_poly.type
_entity_poly.pdbx_seq_one_letter_code
_entity_poly.pdbx_strand_id
1 'polypeptide(L)'
;SPKVRTQQTAELVAGHAVPTQAWVNDCDSGFMTAVQAHKAGGENLILITHSGCIDQFERKVGVPGGERSSEYAEAFFVQVDGSHRPKVLGSLNVEQWANLNSEQFN
;
A
#
# COMPACT_ATOMS: atom_id res chain seq x y z
N SER A 1 5.07 6.90 -5.94
CA SER A 1 6.46 6.79 -6.45
C SER A 1 6.64 7.76 -7.62
N PRO A 2 7.86 8.20 -7.99
CA PRO A 2 8.09 9.10 -9.13
C PRO A 2 8.01 8.40 -10.49
N LYS A 3 7.65 7.11 -10.54
CA LYS A 3 7.40 6.42 -11.82
C LYS A 3 6.05 6.86 -12.39
N VAL A 4 6.03 7.14 -13.70
CA VAL A 4 4.83 7.61 -14.43
C VAL A 4 3.59 6.75 -14.13
N ARG A 5 3.72 5.41 -14.22
CA ARG A 5 2.61 4.49 -13.91
C ARG A 5 2.01 4.69 -12.51
N THR A 6 2.86 4.91 -11.50
CA THR A 6 2.39 5.10 -10.12
C THR A 6 1.81 6.48 -9.89
N GLN A 7 2.33 7.49 -10.61
CA GLN A 7 1.78 8.84 -10.57
C GLN A 7 0.38 8.87 -11.18
N GLN A 8 0.21 8.28 -12.37
CA GLN A 8 -1.09 8.22 -13.05
C GLN A 8 -2.15 7.49 -12.20
N THR A 9 -1.79 6.36 -11.58
CA THR A 9 -2.71 5.68 -10.64
C THR A 9 -3.04 6.57 -9.43
N ALA A 10 -2.08 7.32 -8.89
CA ALA A 10 -2.33 8.19 -7.74
C ALA A 10 -3.27 9.35 -8.08
N GLU A 11 -3.09 9.94 -9.26
CA GLU A 11 -3.96 11.00 -9.76
C GLU A 11 -5.38 10.49 -10.02
N LEU A 12 -5.53 9.27 -10.54
CA LEU A 12 -6.84 8.62 -10.73
C LEU A 12 -7.54 8.35 -9.39
N VAL A 13 -6.81 7.85 -8.38
CA VAL A 13 -7.37 7.56 -7.05
C VAL A 13 -7.73 8.85 -6.30
N ALA A 14 -6.92 9.89 -6.41
CA ALA A 14 -7.16 11.17 -5.72
C ALA A 14 -8.15 12.08 -6.45
N GLY A 15 -8.36 11.88 -7.75
CA GLY A 15 -9.17 12.78 -8.59
C GLY A 15 -8.51 14.14 -8.88
N HIS A 16 -7.22 14.30 -8.54
CA HIS A 16 -6.43 15.51 -8.77
C HIS A 16 -4.94 15.18 -8.85
N ALA A 17 -4.11 16.17 -9.22
CA ALA A 17 -2.66 16.01 -9.27
C ALA A 17 -2.09 15.68 -7.87
N VAL A 18 -1.28 14.61 -7.77
CA VAL A 18 -0.63 14.17 -6.52
C VAL A 18 0.89 14.33 -6.65
N PRO A 19 1.55 15.06 -5.73
CA PRO A 19 3.00 15.19 -5.74
C PRO A 19 3.70 13.84 -5.61
N THR A 20 4.73 13.62 -6.42
CA THR A 20 5.55 12.42 -6.29
C THR A 20 6.48 12.52 -5.08
N GLN A 21 6.75 11.36 -4.47
CA GLN A 21 7.61 11.23 -3.30
C GLN A 21 8.68 10.18 -3.61
N ALA A 22 9.96 10.59 -3.52
CA ALA A 22 11.10 9.73 -3.88
C ALA A 22 11.17 8.49 -2.99
N TRP A 23 10.97 8.65 -1.67
CA TRP A 23 11.06 7.58 -0.68
C TRP A 23 10.09 6.41 -0.93
N VAL A 24 8.97 6.66 -1.63
CA VAL A 24 7.99 5.63 -2.00
C VAL A 24 8.56 4.64 -3.03
N ASN A 25 9.70 4.97 -3.66
CA ASN A 25 10.39 4.15 -4.64
C ASN A 25 11.52 3.31 -4.08
N ASP A 26 12.14 3.72 -2.98
CA ASP A 26 13.42 3.16 -2.54
C ASP A 26 13.23 1.83 -1.81
N CYS A 27 12.12 1.72 -1.05
CA CYS A 27 11.59 0.48 -0.45
C CYS A 27 12.55 -0.33 0.43
N ASP A 28 13.73 0.22 0.67
CA ASP A 28 14.82 -0.28 1.50
C ASP A 28 14.47 -0.38 2.99
N SER A 29 15.47 -0.70 3.82
CA SER A 29 15.29 -0.83 5.28
C SER A 29 14.64 0.39 5.93
N GLY A 30 14.78 1.59 5.37
CA GLY A 30 14.17 2.83 5.85
C GLY A 30 12.70 3.02 5.47
N PHE A 31 12.15 2.21 4.56
CA PHE A 31 10.78 2.38 4.05
C PHE A 31 9.72 2.39 5.14
N MET A 32 9.80 1.52 6.15
CA MET A 32 8.83 1.49 7.26
C MET A 32 8.90 2.72 8.15
N THR A 33 10.10 3.17 8.46
CA THR A 33 10.31 4.41 9.20
C THR A 33 9.75 5.60 8.41
N ALA A 34 9.96 5.62 7.10
CA ALA A 34 9.41 6.66 6.23
C ALA A 34 7.87 6.63 6.20
N VAL A 35 7.24 5.45 6.08
CA VAL A 35 5.77 5.32 6.16
C VAL A 35 5.24 5.86 7.48
N GLN A 36 5.86 5.49 8.60
CA GLN A 36 5.45 5.98 9.92
C GLN A 36 5.61 7.50 10.06
N ALA A 37 6.72 8.06 9.56
CA ALA A 37 6.97 9.50 9.60
C ALA A 37 5.99 10.33 8.76
N HIS A 38 5.41 9.74 7.70
CA HIS A 38 4.44 10.40 6.82
C HIS A 38 2.98 10.11 7.19
N LYS A 39 2.72 9.20 8.13
CA LYS A 39 1.36 8.88 8.56
C LYS A 39 0.88 9.90 9.60
N ALA A 40 -0.10 10.72 9.22
CA ALA A 40 -0.81 11.58 10.16
C ALA A 40 -1.74 10.77 11.08
N GLY A 41 -1.77 11.13 12.36
CA GLY A 41 -2.68 10.52 13.34
C GLY A 41 -4.13 10.86 13.00
N GLY A 42 -5.01 9.85 13.06
CA GLY A 42 -6.43 10.01 12.71
C GLY A 42 -6.74 9.94 11.20
N GLU A 43 -5.72 9.79 10.35
CA GLU A 43 -5.89 9.75 8.89
C GLU A 43 -5.37 8.44 8.27
N ASN A 44 -5.99 8.05 7.15
CA ASN A 44 -5.48 6.98 6.30
C ASN A 44 -4.42 7.53 5.36
N LEU A 45 -3.28 6.84 5.30
CA LEU A 45 -2.22 7.14 4.34
C LEU A 45 -2.36 6.17 3.15
N ILE A 46 -2.62 6.72 1.96
CA ILE A 46 -2.68 5.94 0.71
C ILE A 46 -1.34 6.04 0.01
N LEU A 47 -0.69 4.89 -0.24
CA LEU A 47 0.61 4.80 -0.89
C LEU A 47 0.50 4.03 -2.20
N ILE A 48 1.03 4.62 -3.28
CA ILE A 48 1.07 3.96 -4.59
C ILE A 48 2.54 3.74 -4.99
N THR A 49 2.91 2.46 -5.07
CA THR A 49 4.27 1.99 -5.38
C THR A 49 4.24 0.83 -6.38
N HIS A 50 5.32 0.05 -6.47
CA HIS A 50 5.49 -1.06 -7.40
C HIS A 50 5.58 -2.41 -6.70
N SER A 51 5.35 -3.49 -7.46
CA SER A 51 5.28 -4.86 -6.94
C SER A 51 6.50 -5.26 -6.10
N GLY A 52 7.72 -4.95 -6.56
CA GLY A 52 8.94 -5.22 -5.79
C GLY A 52 8.96 -4.58 -4.40
N CYS A 53 8.40 -3.38 -4.25
CA CYS A 53 8.27 -2.72 -2.95
C CYS A 53 7.23 -3.39 -2.06
N ILE A 54 6.13 -3.83 -2.65
CA ILE A 54 5.05 -4.53 -1.94
C ILE A 54 5.59 -5.87 -1.41
N ASP A 55 6.25 -6.69 -2.26
CA ASP A 55 6.88 -7.94 -1.81
C ASP A 55 7.89 -7.70 -0.69
N GLN A 56 8.73 -6.67 -0.82
CA GLN A 56 9.69 -6.33 0.23
C GLN A 56 9.03 -5.86 1.53
N PHE A 57 7.93 -5.12 1.43
CA PHE A 57 7.12 -4.72 2.57
C PHE A 57 6.52 -5.94 3.28
N GLU A 58 5.85 -6.83 2.54
CA GLU A 58 5.24 -8.03 3.08
C GLU A 58 6.26 -8.93 3.80
N ARG A 59 7.47 -9.10 3.22
CA ARG A 59 8.58 -9.81 3.89
C ARG A 59 8.95 -9.19 5.23
N LYS A 60 9.02 -7.85 5.30
CA LYS A 60 9.43 -7.11 6.52
C LYS A 60 8.37 -7.17 7.61
N VAL A 61 7.09 -7.15 7.24
CA VAL A 61 5.99 -7.25 8.20
C VAL A 61 5.71 -8.70 8.61
N GLY A 62 6.26 -9.68 7.89
CA GLY A 62 6.27 -11.09 8.25
C GLY A 62 5.16 -11.92 7.62
N VAL A 63 4.65 -11.51 6.45
CA VAL A 63 3.69 -12.31 5.68
C VAL A 63 4.38 -13.60 5.20
N PRO A 64 3.78 -14.78 5.43
CA PRO A 64 4.33 -16.07 5.01
C PRO A 64 4.60 -16.15 3.51
N GLY A 65 5.61 -16.95 3.15
CA GLY A 65 6.12 -17.07 1.79
C GLY A 65 5.06 -17.31 0.71
N GLY A 66 4.07 -18.18 0.99
CA GLY A 66 2.99 -18.56 0.08
C GLY A 66 1.71 -17.75 0.21
N GLU A 67 1.68 -16.76 1.11
CA GLU A 67 0.55 -15.83 1.29
C GLU A 67 0.85 -14.43 0.72
N ARG A 68 2.09 -14.19 0.29
CA ARG A 68 2.52 -12.92 -0.28
C ARG A 68 1.99 -12.74 -1.69
N SER A 69 1.55 -11.52 -1.98
CA SER A 69 1.09 -11.12 -3.30
C SER A 69 1.60 -9.72 -3.65
N SER A 70 1.85 -9.49 -4.92
CA SER A 70 2.18 -8.15 -5.41
C SER A 70 1.66 -7.97 -6.83
N GLU A 71 0.46 -8.50 -7.05
CA GLU A 71 -0.19 -8.52 -8.35
C GLU A 71 -0.50 -7.11 -8.84
N TYR A 72 -0.66 -6.98 -10.14
CA TYR A 72 -0.95 -5.69 -10.74
C TYR A 72 -2.30 -5.15 -10.25
N ALA A 73 -2.33 -3.88 -9.86
CA ALA A 73 -3.51 -3.20 -9.32
C ALA A 73 -4.13 -3.88 -8.08
N GLU A 74 -3.29 -4.50 -7.25
CA GLU A 74 -3.66 -4.97 -5.92
C GLU A 74 -3.48 -3.87 -4.85
N ALA A 75 -4.45 -3.77 -3.94
CA ALA A 75 -4.42 -2.86 -2.80
C ALA A 75 -4.25 -3.63 -1.50
N PHE A 76 -3.34 -3.18 -0.64
CA PHE A 76 -3.08 -3.77 0.67
C PHE A 76 -3.61 -2.87 1.79
N PHE A 77 -4.34 -3.47 2.73
CA PHE A 77 -4.85 -2.79 3.91
C PHE A 77 -3.95 -3.10 5.09
N VAL A 78 -3.36 -2.05 5.66
CA VAL A 78 -2.33 -2.18 6.69
C VAL A 78 -2.71 -1.34 7.91
N GLN A 79 -2.73 -1.98 9.07
CA GLN A 79 -2.84 -1.30 10.35
C GLN A 79 -1.46 -0.82 10.80
N VAL A 80 -1.37 0.47 11.14
CA VAL A 80 -0.17 1.11 11.69
C VAL A 80 -0.61 1.96 12.89
N ASP A 81 -0.12 1.64 14.08
CA ASP A 81 -0.45 2.32 15.33
C ASP A 81 0.73 3.13 15.92
N GLY A 82 1.88 3.11 15.24
CA GLY A 82 3.10 3.82 15.65
C GLY A 82 3.88 3.18 16.80
N SER A 83 3.37 2.11 17.41
CA SER A 83 4.00 1.42 18.56
C SER A 83 4.37 -0.03 18.24
N HIS A 84 3.61 -0.68 17.37
CA HIS A 84 3.82 -2.06 16.95
C HIS A 84 4.25 -2.14 15.49
N ARG A 85 4.77 -3.32 15.12
CA ARG A 85 5.02 -3.63 13.72
C ARG A 85 3.71 -3.50 12.93
N PRO A 86 3.72 -2.88 11.73
CA PRO A 86 2.55 -2.84 10.87
C PRO A 86 1.97 -4.24 10.64
N LYS A 87 0.63 -4.34 10.67
CA LYS A 87 -0.09 -5.59 10.46
C LYS A 87 -0.87 -5.50 9.14
N VAL A 88 -0.65 -6.45 8.24
CA VAL A 88 -1.49 -6.61 7.05
C VAL A 88 -2.83 -7.17 7.48
N LEU A 89 -3.90 -6.47 7.14
CA LEU A 89 -5.28 -6.86 7.42
C LEU A 89 -5.86 -7.71 6.29
N GLY A 90 -5.38 -7.49 5.07
CA GLY A 90 -5.77 -8.20 3.86
C GLY A 90 -5.38 -7.41 2.61
N SER A 91 -5.69 -7.97 1.45
CA SER A 91 -5.53 -7.31 0.16
C SER A 91 -6.77 -7.49 -0.71
N LEU A 92 -6.92 -6.62 -1.71
CA LEU A 92 -7.93 -6.71 -2.75
C LEU A 92 -7.28 -6.51 -4.11
N ASN A 93 -7.40 -7.53 -4.95
CA ASN A 93 -6.98 -7.48 -6.35
C ASN A 93 -8.14 -7.07 -7.28
N VAL A 94 -7.85 -6.85 -8.56
CA VAL A 94 -8.82 -6.37 -9.55
C VAL A 94 -10.04 -7.28 -9.67
N GLU A 95 -9.87 -8.61 -9.66
CA GLU A 95 -10.99 -9.53 -9.76
C GLU A 95 -11.87 -9.49 -8.51
N GLN A 96 -11.26 -9.36 -7.32
CA GLN A 96 -11.98 -9.27 -6.06
C GLN A 96 -12.77 -7.97 -5.97
N TRP A 97 -12.23 -6.84 -6.48
CA TRP A 97 -12.95 -5.57 -6.55
C TRP A 97 -14.27 -5.69 -7.33
N ALA A 98 -14.27 -6.40 -8.46
CA ALA A 98 -15.47 -6.60 -9.26
C ALA A 98 -16.55 -7.45 -8.55
N ASN A 99 -16.15 -8.24 -7.56
CA ASN A 99 -17.02 -9.14 -6.81
C ASN A 99 -17.43 -8.57 -5.44
N LEU A 100 -17.02 -7.35 -5.09
CA LEU A 100 -17.50 -6.68 -3.89
C LEU A 100 -18.99 -6.35 -4.05
N ASN A 101 -19.83 -7.08 -3.35
CA ASN A 101 -21.25 -6.78 -3.19
C ASN A 101 -21.48 -6.01 -1.87
N SER A 102 -22.42 -5.06 -1.88
CA SER A 102 -22.73 -4.21 -0.73
C SER A 102 -23.24 -4.98 0.49
N GLU A 103 -23.61 -6.25 0.34
CA GLU A 103 -24.09 -7.12 1.42
C GLU A 103 -22.97 -7.66 2.33
N GLN A 104 -21.71 -7.68 1.88
CA GLN A 104 -20.57 -8.18 2.68
C GLN A 104 -20.06 -7.20 3.75
N PHE A 105 -20.60 -5.97 3.78
CA PHE A 105 -20.19 -4.92 4.70
C PHE A 105 -21.22 -4.59 5.78
N ASN A 106 -22.31 -5.37 5.90
CA ASN A 106 -23.34 -5.26 6.94
C ASN A 106 -23.17 -6.31 8.04
#